data_AF-A0A955H6Z0-F1
#
_entry.id   AF-A0A955H6Z0-F1
#
_cell.length_a   1.000
_cell.length_b   1.000
_cell.length_c   1.000
_cell.angle_alpha   90.00
_cell.angle_beta   90.00
_cell.angle_gamma   90.00
#
_symmetry.space_group_name_H-M   'P 1'
#
loop_
_entity.id
_entity.type
_entity.pdbx_description
1 polymer ?
#
loop_
_entity_poly.entity_id
_entity_poly.type
_entity_poly.pdbx_seq_one_letter_code
_entity_poly.pdbx_strand_id
1 'polypeptide(L)'
;MSDVLEKFVRATNYLSAAQIYLQDNVLLTEPLSADHIKSRLLGHWGTCPGINFTYAHMNRAIIAIFWVEAQEFELSFSSSYAWVKKDCWNMELALQLTFD
;
A
#
# COMPACT_ATOMS: atom_id res chain seq x y z
N MET A 1 6.89 -10.23 10.98
CA MET A 1 6.57 -10.02 9.55
C MET A 1 7.66 -9.07 9.00
N SER A 2 7.84 -8.87 7.68
CA SER A 2 8.81 -7.85 7.26
C SER A 2 8.31 -6.46 7.66
N ASP A 3 9.21 -5.57 8.10
CA ASP A 3 8.85 -4.22 8.59
C ASP A 3 7.97 -3.46 7.58
N VAL A 4 8.33 -3.52 6.29
CA VAL A 4 7.57 -2.91 5.19
C VAL A 4 6.13 -3.44 5.08
N LEU A 5 5.91 -4.74 5.29
CA LEU A 5 4.55 -5.31 5.26
C LEU A 5 3.75 -4.87 6.49
N GLU A 6 4.38 -4.81 7.66
CA GLU A 6 3.74 -4.31 8.88
C GLU A 6 3.32 -2.85 8.72
N LYS A 7 4.19 -1.99 8.16
CA LYS A 7 3.88 -0.59 7.82
C LYS A 7 2.72 -0.50 6.82
N PHE A 8 2.75 -1.26 5.73
CA PHE A 8 1.68 -1.26 4.72
C PHE A 8 0.33 -1.65 5.31
N VAL A 9 0.28 -2.73 6.11
CA VAL A 9 -0.96 -3.19 6.75
C VAL A 9 -1.47 -2.14 7.74
N ARG A 10 -0.59 -1.53 8.55
CA ARG A 10 -0.98 -0.45 9.47
C ARG A 10 -1.53 0.77 8.74
N ALA A 11 -0.87 1.22 7.68
CA ALA A 11 -1.29 2.38 6.91
C ALA A 11 -2.64 2.14 6.21
N THR A 12 -2.81 1.00 5.55
CA THR A 12 -4.09 0.66 4.89
C THR A 12 -5.23 0.45 5.87
N ASN A 13 -4.97 -0.11 7.06
CA ASN A 13 -5.96 -0.19 8.14
C ASN A 13 -6.35 1.20 8.65
N TYR A 14 -5.38 2.09 8.82
CA TYR A 14 -5.63 3.46 9.23
C TYR A 14 -6.51 4.20 8.21
N LEU A 15 -6.16 4.11 6.92
CA LEU A 15 -6.95 4.73 5.85
C LEU A 15 -8.36 4.14 5.75
N SER A 16 -8.50 2.82 5.95
CA SER A 16 -9.81 2.14 5.97
C SER A 16 -10.68 2.68 7.10
N ALA A 17 -10.12 2.82 8.31
CA ALA A 17 -10.82 3.42 9.44
C ALA A 17 -11.16 4.90 9.17
N ALA A 18 -10.20 5.69 8.68
CA ALA A 18 -10.42 7.09 8.36
C ALA A 18 -11.55 7.28 7.33
N GLN A 19 -11.59 6.45 6.29
CA GLN A 19 -12.67 6.49 5.29
C GLN A 19 -14.05 6.17 5.90
N ILE A 20 -14.12 5.26 6.88
CA ILE A 20 -15.39 4.89 7.52
C ILE A 20 -15.85 5.98 8.50
N TYR A 21 -14.94 6.53 9.30
CA TYR A 21 -15.27 7.31 10.49
C TYR A 21 -15.03 8.83 10.34
N LEU A 22 -14.02 9.26 9.60
CA LEU A 22 -13.57 10.66 9.59
C LEU A 22 -14.09 11.42 8.36
N GLN A 23 -14.57 12.64 8.58
CA GLN A 23 -14.91 13.61 7.54
C GLN A 23 -13.84 14.70 7.37
N ASP A 24 -12.98 14.89 8.38
CA ASP A 24 -11.87 15.85 8.37
C ASP A 24 -10.73 15.35 9.28
N ASN A 25 -9.60 16.06 9.30
CA ASN A 25 -8.41 15.77 10.12
C ASN A 25 -7.92 14.31 9.98
N VAL A 26 -7.90 13.82 8.73
CA VAL A 26 -7.56 12.42 8.40
C VAL A 26 -6.15 12.04 8.86
N LEU A 27 -5.21 12.99 8.93
CA LEU A 27 -3.83 12.73 9.36
C LEU A 27 -3.58 13.05 10.85
N LEU A 28 -4.62 13.43 11.60
CA LEU A 28 -4.53 13.81 13.01
C LEU A 28 -3.45 14.89 13.28
N THR A 29 -3.40 15.92 12.43
CA THR A 29 -2.49 17.06 12.60
C THR A 29 -2.84 17.92 13.82
N GLU A 30 -4.06 17.76 14.34
CA GLU A 30 -4.54 18.33 15.59
C GLU A 30 -5.30 17.26 16.41
N PRO A 31 -5.51 17.47 17.73
CA PRO A 31 -6.26 16.53 18.56
C PRO A 31 -7.65 16.20 17.99
N LEU A 32 -8.03 14.92 18.05
CA LEU A 32 -9.31 14.46 17.51
C LEU A 32 -10.49 15.11 18.26
N SER A 33 -11.42 15.70 17.51
CA SER A 33 -12.67 16.28 18.02
C SER A 33 -13.88 15.52 17.44
N ALA A 34 -15.05 15.71 18.05
CA ALA A 34 -16.30 15.13 17.53
C ALA A 34 -16.66 15.67 16.14
N ASP A 35 -16.27 16.91 15.84
CA ASP A 35 -16.55 17.56 14.55
C ASP A 35 -15.80 16.90 13.39
N HIS A 36 -14.73 16.15 13.66
CA HIS A 36 -14.00 15.38 12.65
C HIS A 36 -14.68 14.06 12.28
N ILE A 37 -15.70 13.63 13.02
CA ILE A 37 -16.41 12.35 12.82
C ILE A 37 -17.62 12.58 11.91
N LYS A 38 -17.82 11.69 10.92
CA LYS A 38 -19.00 11.72 10.05
C LYS A 38 -20.28 11.62 10.87
N SER A 39 -21.27 12.47 10.56
CA SER A 39 -22.61 12.41 11.16
C SER A 39 -23.35 11.10 10.85
N ARG A 40 -22.99 10.42 9.76
CA ARG A 40 -23.50 9.10 9.39
C ARG A 40 -22.36 8.16 9.03
N LEU A 41 -22.21 7.10 9.81
CA LEU A 41 -21.21 6.07 9.60
C LEU A 41 -21.72 5.04 8.57
N LEU A 42 -21.01 4.90 7.46
CA LEU A 42 -21.30 3.93 6.42
C LEU A 42 -20.02 3.19 6.05
N GLY A 43 -20.05 1.86 6.15
CA GLY A 43 -18.90 1.00 5.86
C GLY A 43 -18.87 -0.24 6.76
N HIS A 44 -18.00 -1.19 6.43
CA HIS A 44 -17.84 -2.44 7.17
C HIS A 44 -16.40 -2.60 7.62
N TRP A 45 -16.12 -2.33 8.89
CA TRP A 45 -14.77 -2.47 9.43
C TRP A 45 -14.30 -3.94 9.53
N GLY A 46 -15.20 -4.85 9.89
CA GLY A 46 -14.83 -6.21 10.32
C GLY A 46 -13.99 -7.01 9.31
N THR A 47 -14.18 -6.79 8.01
CA THR A 47 -13.42 -7.47 6.95
C THR A 47 -12.18 -6.69 6.49
N CYS A 48 -12.11 -5.37 6.73
CA CYS A 48 -11.04 -4.52 6.22
C CYS A 48 -9.63 -5.00 6.63
N PRO A 49 -9.33 -5.31 7.92
CA PRO A 49 -7.99 -5.75 8.30
C PRO A 49 -7.53 -7.04 7.61
N GLY A 50 -8.45 -8.00 7.43
CA GLY A 50 -8.15 -9.27 6.75
C GLY A 50 -7.90 -9.07 5.25
N ILE A 51 -8.69 -8.20 4.60
CA ILE A 51 -8.49 -7.84 3.20
C ILE A 51 -7.16 -7.11 3.00
N ASN A 52 -6.86 -6.10 3.83
CA ASN A 52 -5.62 -5.33 3.76
C ASN A 52 -4.39 -6.20 3.98
N PHE A 53 -4.44 -7.10 4.96
CA PHE A 53 -3.39 -8.11 5.18
C PHE A 53 -3.18 -8.97 3.93
N THR A 54 -4.27 -9.52 3.37
CA THR A 54 -4.21 -10.38 2.19
C THR A 54 -3.62 -9.64 0.99
N TYR A 55 -4.07 -8.40 0.75
CA TYR A 55 -3.55 -7.55 -0.33
C TYR A 55 -2.06 -7.23 -0.17
N ALA A 56 -1.60 -6.95 1.05
CA ALA A 56 -0.19 -6.70 1.31
C ALA A 56 0.68 -7.89 0.89
N HIS A 57 0.26 -9.10 1.26
CA HIS A 57 0.96 -10.33 0.90
C HIS A 57 0.85 -10.66 -0.59
N MET A 58 -0.31 -10.44 -1.20
CA MET A 58 -0.51 -10.64 -2.63
C MET A 58 0.38 -9.68 -3.44
N ASN A 59 0.44 -8.41 -3.07
CA ASN A 59 1.34 -7.44 -3.69
C ASN A 59 2.79 -7.89 -3.58
N ARG A 60 3.23 -8.36 -2.41
CA ARG A 60 4.59 -8.92 -2.26
C ARG A 60 4.84 -10.12 -3.17
N ALA A 61 3.87 -11.04 -3.30
CA ALA A 61 4.01 -12.20 -4.18
C ALA A 61 4.11 -11.79 -5.65
N ILE A 62 3.26 -10.84 -6.08
CA ILE A 62 3.29 -10.28 -7.44
C ILE A 62 4.66 -9.68 -7.75
N ILE A 63 5.18 -8.83 -6.84
CA ILE A 63 6.52 -8.25 -6.96
C ILE A 63 7.56 -9.35 -7.12
N ALA A 64 7.56 -10.35 -6.23
CA ALA A 64 8.54 -11.43 -6.26
C ALA A 64 8.51 -12.21 -7.58
N ILE A 65 7.33 -12.50 -8.12
CA ILE A 65 7.17 -13.19 -9.41
C ILE A 65 7.77 -12.36 -10.55
N PHE A 66 7.39 -11.08 -10.64
CA PHE A 66 7.89 -10.20 -11.71
C PHE A 66 9.38 -9.88 -11.58
N TRP A 67 9.93 -9.87 -10.37
CA TRP A 67 11.38 -9.74 -10.16
C TRP A 67 12.17 -10.95 -10.68
N VAL A 68 11.65 -12.17 -10.49
CA VAL A 68 12.29 -13.40 -11.00
C VAL A 68 12.26 -13.41 -12.53
N GLU A 69 11.11 -13.10 -13.15
CA GLU A 69 11.03 -13.01 -14.61
C GLU A 69 11.94 -11.92 -15.18
N ALA A 70 12.04 -10.76 -14.51
CA ALA A 70 12.93 -9.68 -14.94
C ALA A 70 14.41 -10.09 -14.88
N GLN A 71 14.83 -10.86 -13.87
CA GLN A 71 16.20 -11.37 -13.77
C GLN A 71 16.52 -12.44 -14.83
N GLU A 72 15.57 -13.32 -15.14
CA GLU A 72 15.73 -14.30 -16.23
C GLU A 72 15.75 -13.63 -17.61
N PHE A 73 14.99 -12.55 -17.80
CA PHE A 73 14.96 -11.77 -19.06
C PHE A 73 16.13 -10.80 -19.23
N GLU A 74 16.83 -10.41 -18.17
CA GLU A 74 18.03 -9.54 -18.25
C GLU A 74 19.19 -10.18 -19.01
N LEU A 75 19.18 -11.50 -19.21
CA LEU A 75 20.16 -12.19 -20.05
C LEU A 75 19.82 -12.19 -21.56
N SER A 76 18.69 -11.61 -21.99
CA SER A 76 18.20 -11.82 -23.37
C SER A 76 17.81 -10.57 -24.19
N PHE A 77 17.52 -9.39 -23.61
CA PHE A 77 16.98 -8.26 -24.40
C PHE A 77 17.80 -6.97 -24.43
N SER A 78 18.19 -6.58 -25.65
CA SER A 78 18.82 -5.32 -26.02
C SER A 78 17.86 -4.12 -25.88
N SER A 79 18.36 -3.05 -25.24
CA SER A 79 18.11 -1.60 -25.41
C SER A 79 16.70 -0.99 -25.61
N SER A 80 15.66 -1.73 -26.02
CA SER A 80 14.41 -1.13 -26.53
C SER A 80 13.29 -0.97 -25.49
N TYR A 81 13.43 -1.60 -24.31
CA TYR A 81 12.44 -1.57 -23.21
C TYR A 81 12.98 -0.95 -21.92
N ALA A 82 14.03 -0.12 -22.01
CA ALA A 82 14.63 0.55 -20.86
C ALA A 82 13.64 1.44 -20.06
N TRP A 83 12.55 1.88 -20.70
CA TRP A 83 11.48 2.65 -20.04
C TRP A 83 10.57 1.78 -19.16
N VAL A 84 10.26 0.55 -19.58
CA VAL A 84 9.51 -0.42 -18.74
C VAL A 84 10.32 -0.77 -17.49
N LYS A 85 11.66 -0.90 -17.61
CA LYS A 85 12.55 -1.04 -16.45
C LYS A 85 12.43 0.13 -15.48
N LYS A 86 12.23 1.37 -15.93
CA LYS A 86 12.14 2.52 -15.03
C LYS A 86 10.88 2.50 -14.14
N ASP A 87 9.81 1.87 -14.62
CA ASP A 87 8.53 1.79 -13.89
C ASP A 87 8.44 0.53 -13.01
N CYS A 88 9.02 -0.61 -13.45
CA CYS A 88 9.05 -1.85 -12.66
C CYS A 88 9.98 -1.76 -11.42
N TRP A 89 11.02 -0.93 -11.47
CA TRP A 89 11.99 -0.76 -10.38
C TRP A 89 11.44 0.07 -9.21
N ASN A 90 10.27 0.68 -9.36
CA ASN A 90 9.74 1.66 -8.42
C ASN A 90 8.76 1.11 -7.39
N MET A 91 8.60 -0.21 -7.20
CA MET A 91 7.71 -0.70 -6.14
C MET A 91 8.38 -0.85 -4.78
N GLU A 92 9.64 -1.28 -4.71
CA GLU A 92 10.41 -1.25 -3.46
C GLU A 92 10.69 0.19 -3.05
N LEU A 93 11.05 1.04 -4.02
CA LEU A 93 11.16 2.49 -3.86
C LEU A 93 9.80 3.16 -3.56
N ALA A 94 8.67 2.73 -4.15
CA ALA A 94 7.36 3.29 -3.80
C ALA A 94 6.89 2.83 -2.43
N LEU A 95 7.17 1.59 -2.02
CA LEU A 95 6.86 1.12 -0.67
C LEU A 95 7.76 1.79 0.38
N GLN A 96 9.01 2.12 0.05
CA GLN A 96 9.89 2.93 0.90
C GLN A 96 9.49 4.42 0.90
N LEU A 97 9.35 5.07 -0.25
CA LEU A 97 8.99 6.50 -0.37
C LEU A 97 7.54 6.84 0.06
N THR A 98 6.61 5.88 0.04
CA THR A 98 5.22 6.13 0.50
C THR A 98 5.09 5.96 2.02
N PHE A 99 6.03 5.27 2.68
CA PHE A 99 5.92 4.89 4.10
C PHE A 99 7.20 5.12 4.94
N ASP A 100 8.11 5.96 4.44
CA ASP A 100 9.18 6.66 5.18
C ASP A 100 8.85 8.16 5.25
#